data_AF-A0A9Y2ES96-F1
#
_entry.id   AF-A0A9Y2ES96-F1
#
_cell.length_a   1.000
_cell.length_b   1.000
_cell.length_c   1.000
_cell.angle_alpha   90.00
_cell.angle_beta   90.00
_cell.angle_gamma   90.00
#
_symmetry.space_group_name_H-M   'P 1'
#
loop_
_entity.id
_entity.type
_entity.pdbx_description
1 polymer ?
#
loop_
_entity_poly.entity_id
_entity_poly.type
_entity_poly.pdbx_seq_one_letter_code
_entity_poly.pdbx_strand_id
1 'polypeptide(L)'
;MLIVIEYIQDKEFFHISVPKFYSQFPEWSLNETRFIGKTTNPFFSYYDKTSYQVLDKTKTTAYPFNKIANVMNEIISGRTQIPHDLPNFYHCNPNRCFSELYSYFKDYLLLTREWIYEEVRKESFPHLPSRQKGLWVIPINESLKASLTFWEKNLVSNENAKFLKLKLTGKLHLTSEEFLLSDSLSLDQFRQTAFKYWLGCNNPKNPEQLECIFEGFASVTHIYDSLEEINF
;
A
#
# COMPACT_ATOMS: atom_id res chain seq x y z
N MET A 1 29.17 -1.70 4.87
CA MET A 1 28.26 -0.80 5.61
C MET A 1 27.43 -1.70 6.53
N LEU A 2 27.59 -1.58 7.85
CA LEU A 2 26.77 -2.34 8.80
C LEU A 2 25.37 -1.72 8.79
N ILE A 3 24.35 -2.52 8.48
CA ILE A 3 22.96 -2.11 8.58
C ILE A 3 22.63 -2.11 10.07
N VAL A 4 22.55 -0.91 10.65
CA VAL A 4 22.21 -0.73 12.06
C VAL A 4 20.69 -0.77 12.15
N ILE A 5 20.18 -1.75 12.90
CA ILE A 5 18.75 -1.78 13.23
C ILE A 5 18.48 -0.63 14.20
N GLU A 6 17.59 0.29 13.83
CA GLU A 6 17.13 1.31 14.77
C GLU A 6 16.00 0.72 15.62
N TYR A 7 16.36 0.34 16.86
CA TYR A 7 15.38 0.11 17.91
C TYR A 7 15.07 1.42 18.61
N ILE A 8 13.78 1.69 18.77
CA ILE A 8 13.29 2.87 19.46
C ILE A 8 12.49 2.45 20.69
N GLN A 9 12.55 3.29 21.72
CA GLN A 9 11.74 3.15 22.91
C GLN A 9 11.07 4.48 23.17
N ASP A 10 9.75 4.45 23.29
CA ASP A 10 8.93 5.58 23.72
C ASP A 10 9.11 6.86 22.90
N LYS A 11 9.52 6.74 21.63
CA LYS A 11 9.72 7.88 20.72
C LYS A 11 8.42 8.27 20.02
N GLU A 12 8.27 9.57 19.73
CA GLU A 12 7.06 10.11 19.11
C GLU A 12 7.17 10.17 17.57
N PHE A 13 6.07 9.83 16.90
CA PHE A 13 5.92 9.82 15.43
C PHE A 13 4.51 10.25 15.05
N PHE A 14 4.30 10.57 13.77
CA PHE A 14 2.96 10.72 13.20
C PHE A 14 2.57 9.51 12.34
N HIS A 15 1.27 9.28 12.19
CA HIS A 15 0.68 8.36 11.22
C HIS A 15 -0.54 9.01 10.58
N ILE A 16 -0.69 8.92 9.26
CA ILE A 16 -1.90 9.36 8.56
C ILE A 16 -2.84 8.17 8.43
N SER A 17 -3.93 8.21 9.19
CA SER A 17 -4.97 7.19 9.18
C SER A 17 -6.06 7.58 8.18
N VAL A 18 -6.22 6.78 7.13
CA VAL A 18 -7.18 7.04 6.06
C VAL A 18 -8.30 5.99 6.12
N PRO A 19 -9.57 6.38 6.32
CA PRO A 19 -10.67 5.44 6.43
C PRO A 19 -10.99 4.80 5.07
N LYS A 20 -10.52 3.57 4.86
CA LYS A 20 -10.85 2.80 3.65
C LYS A 20 -12.08 1.93 3.89
N PHE A 21 -13.06 2.00 2.98
CA PHE A 21 -14.30 1.21 3.05
C PHE A 21 -14.07 -0.31 3.11
N TYR A 22 -12.92 -0.78 2.63
CA TYR A 22 -12.52 -2.18 2.63
C TYR A 22 -11.66 -2.57 3.85
N SER A 23 -11.24 -1.61 4.67
CA SER A 23 -10.46 -1.91 5.88
C SER A 23 -11.36 -2.57 6.91
N GLN A 24 -10.95 -3.75 7.38
CA GLN A 24 -11.63 -4.46 8.47
C GLN A 24 -11.08 -4.06 9.85
N PHE A 25 -10.09 -3.17 9.87
CA PHE A 25 -9.44 -2.74 11.10
C PHE A 25 -10.21 -1.57 11.69
N PRO A 26 -10.54 -1.61 13.00
CA PRO A 26 -11.23 -0.51 13.66
C PRO A 26 -10.37 0.76 13.61
N GLU A 27 -11.05 1.91 13.57
CA GLU A 27 -10.40 3.20 13.76
C GLU A 27 -9.61 3.22 15.08
N TRP A 28 -8.53 4.00 15.10
CA TRP A 28 -7.74 4.19 16.29
C TRP A 28 -8.46 5.11 17.28
N SER A 29 -8.41 4.74 18.56
CA SER A 29 -8.94 5.55 19.67
C SER A 29 -7.80 6.19 20.47
N LEU A 30 -8.10 7.33 21.12
CA LEU A 30 -7.16 7.98 22.03
C LEU A 30 -6.74 7.02 23.15
N ASN A 31 -5.45 7.00 23.51
CA ASN A 31 -4.83 6.09 24.49
C ASN A 31 -4.86 4.60 24.11
N GLU A 32 -5.36 4.24 22.93
CA GLU A 32 -5.29 2.87 22.44
C GLU A 32 -3.84 2.47 22.19
N THR A 33 -3.49 1.23 22.51
CA THR A 33 -2.20 0.63 22.17
C THR A 33 -2.40 -0.63 21.34
N ARG A 34 -1.73 -0.72 20.19
CA ARG A 34 -1.73 -1.90 19.32
C ARG A 34 -0.31 -2.41 19.12
N PHE A 35 -0.18 -3.73 18.97
CA PHE A 35 1.05 -4.33 18.47
C PHE A 35 0.98 -4.45 16.94
N ILE A 36 1.94 -3.86 16.26
CA ILE A 36 2.11 -3.84 14.81
C ILE A 36 3.10 -4.92 14.39
N GLY A 37 2.84 -5.61 13.27
CA GLY A 37 3.74 -6.64 12.72
C GLY A 37 3.28 -8.09 12.90
N LYS A 38 2.23 -8.34 13.69
CA LYS A 38 1.71 -9.70 13.91
C LYS A 38 0.85 -10.20 12.74
N THR A 39 -0.04 -9.34 12.24
CA THR A 39 -0.97 -9.64 11.15
C THR A 39 -0.64 -8.82 9.92
N THR A 40 -1.13 -9.28 8.77
CA THR A 40 -1.12 -8.51 7.52
C THR A 40 -1.82 -7.16 7.73
N ASN A 41 -1.28 -6.10 7.16
CA ASN A 41 -1.86 -4.76 7.25
C ASN A 41 -3.11 -4.63 6.35
N PRO A 42 -3.88 -3.52 6.46
CA PRO A 42 -5.11 -3.34 5.68
C PRO A 42 -4.90 -3.40 4.16
N PHE A 43 -3.77 -2.87 3.67
CA PHE A 43 -3.45 -2.84 2.26
C PHE A 43 -3.31 -4.25 1.67
N PHE A 44 -2.51 -5.12 2.27
CA PHE A 44 -2.40 -6.50 1.78
C PHE A 44 -3.65 -7.33 2.08
N SER A 45 -4.34 -7.06 3.19
CA SER A 45 -5.61 -7.73 3.52
C SER A 45 -6.69 -7.49 2.46
N TYR A 46 -6.66 -6.34 1.77
CA TYR A 46 -7.51 -6.07 0.61
C TYR A 46 -7.18 -7.01 -0.54
N TYR A 47 -5.90 -7.16 -0.91
CA TYR A 47 -5.49 -8.04 -2.01
C TYR A 47 -5.68 -9.53 -1.71
N ASP A 48 -5.59 -9.95 -0.45
CA ASP A 48 -5.88 -11.34 -0.04
C ASP A 48 -7.35 -11.75 -0.27
N LYS A 49 -8.27 -10.78 -0.29
CA LYS A 49 -9.72 -11.01 -0.38
C LYS A 49 -10.34 -10.54 -1.70
N THR A 50 -9.61 -9.72 -2.45
CA THR A 50 -10.10 -9.15 -3.70
C THR A 50 -9.95 -10.14 -4.85
N SER A 51 -11.04 -10.38 -5.55
CA SER A 51 -11.04 -11.16 -6.79
C SER A 51 -11.49 -10.29 -7.96
N TYR A 52 -10.68 -10.19 -9.01
CA TYR A 52 -11.06 -9.51 -10.25
C TYR A 52 -11.90 -10.42 -11.13
N GLN A 53 -13.21 -10.43 -10.85
CA GLN A 53 -14.19 -11.26 -11.53
C GLN A 53 -15.44 -10.43 -11.83
N VAL A 54 -16.06 -10.70 -12.98
CA VAL A 54 -17.41 -10.21 -13.29
C VAL A 54 -18.40 -11.24 -12.74
N LEU A 55 -19.24 -10.80 -11.81
CA LEU A 55 -20.31 -11.62 -11.24
C LEU A 55 -21.61 -11.32 -11.94
N ASP A 56 -22.39 -12.37 -12.20
CA ASP A 56 -23.79 -12.20 -12.58
C ASP A 56 -24.61 -11.61 -11.41
N LYS A 57 -25.84 -11.18 -11.69
CA LYS A 57 -26.70 -10.55 -10.67
C LYS A 57 -27.01 -11.48 -9.49
N THR A 58 -27.00 -12.80 -9.71
CA THR A 58 -27.27 -13.79 -8.67
C THR A 58 -26.00 -14.22 -7.91
N LYS A 59 -24.81 -13.78 -8.34
CA LYS A 59 -23.50 -14.19 -7.83
C LYS A 59 -23.25 -15.70 -7.91
N THR A 60 -23.94 -16.39 -8.81
CA THR A 60 -23.78 -17.84 -9.03
C THR A 60 -22.79 -18.13 -10.15
N THR A 61 -22.64 -17.19 -11.09
CA THR A 61 -21.70 -17.29 -12.19
C THR A 61 -20.65 -16.19 -12.08
N ALA A 62 -19.37 -16.59 -12.12
CA ALA A 62 -18.24 -15.70 -12.02
C ALA A 62 -17.31 -15.89 -13.23
N TYR A 63 -17.02 -14.81 -13.94
CA TYR A 63 -16.06 -14.78 -15.03
C TYR A 63 -14.78 -14.07 -14.58
N PRO A 64 -13.65 -14.80 -14.43
CA PRO A 64 -12.35 -14.19 -14.24
C PRO A 64 -12.05 -13.17 -15.33
N PHE A 65 -11.50 -12.01 -14.94
CA PHE A 65 -11.37 -10.91 -15.88
C PHE A 65 -10.39 -11.17 -17.03
N ASN A 66 -9.39 -12.04 -16.84
CA ASN A 66 -8.53 -12.49 -17.93
C ASN A 66 -9.29 -13.26 -19.02
N LYS A 67 -10.36 -14.00 -18.66
CA LYS A 67 -11.26 -14.63 -19.64
C LYS A 67 -12.10 -13.59 -20.37
N ILE A 68 -12.59 -12.58 -19.66
CA ILE A 68 -13.31 -11.44 -20.25
C ILE A 68 -12.43 -10.70 -21.26
N ALA A 69 -11.19 -10.38 -20.89
CA ALA A 69 -10.23 -9.74 -21.78
C ALA A 69 -9.97 -10.58 -23.04
N ASN A 70 -9.89 -11.91 -22.90
CA ASN A 70 -9.77 -12.80 -24.06
C ASN A 70 -11.01 -12.72 -24.97
N VAL A 71 -12.23 -12.76 -24.42
CA VAL A 71 -13.47 -12.58 -25.21
C VAL A 71 -13.47 -11.23 -25.93
N MET A 72 -13.05 -10.14 -25.26
CA MET A 72 -12.96 -8.83 -25.92
C MET A 72 -11.93 -8.82 -27.04
N ASN A 73 -10.80 -9.49 -26.88
CA ASN A 73 -9.80 -9.65 -27.94
C ASN A 73 -10.35 -10.41 -29.15
N GLU A 74 -11.16 -11.45 -28.93
CA GLU A 74 -11.87 -12.17 -29.99
C GLU A 74 -12.83 -11.25 -30.75
N ILE A 75 -13.64 -10.45 -30.02
CA ILE A 75 -14.56 -9.48 -30.62
C ILE A 75 -13.81 -8.47 -31.51
N ILE A 76 -12.70 -7.89 -31.01
CA ILE A 76 -11.86 -6.97 -31.78
C ILE A 76 -11.31 -7.66 -33.05
N SER A 77 -10.97 -8.94 -32.95
CA SER A 77 -10.46 -9.75 -34.05
C SER A 77 -11.54 -10.18 -35.06
N GLY A 78 -12.80 -9.76 -34.89
CA GLY A 78 -13.93 -10.18 -35.72
C GLY A 78 -14.47 -11.58 -35.42
N ARG A 79 -14.02 -12.21 -34.33
CA ARG A 79 -14.51 -13.52 -33.86
C ARG A 79 -15.61 -13.32 -32.83
N THR A 80 -16.81 -13.84 -33.09
CA THR A 80 -18.02 -13.59 -32.28
C THR A 80 -18.35 -14.72 -31.30
N GLN A 81 -17.33 -15.37 -30.73
CA GLN A 81 -17.56 -16.34 -29.66
C GLN A 81 -17.71 -15.63 -28.31
N ILE A 82 -18.91 -15.07 -28.10
CA ILE A 82 -19.30 -14.51 -26.80
C ILE A 82 -20.11 -15.58 -26.07
N PRO A 83 -19.76 -15.97 -24.83
CA PRO A 83 -20.62 -16.81 -24.01
C PRO A 83 -22.04 -16.22 -23.96
N HIS A 84 -23.06 -17.05 -24.25
CA HIS A 84 -24.44 -16.57 -24.45
C HIS A 84 -25.00 -15.81 -23.23
N ASP A 85 -24.55 -16.16 -22.03
CA ASP A 85 -24.95 -15.55 -20.77
C ASP A 85 -24.22 -14.24 -20.47
N LEU A 86 -22.99 -14.04 -20.98
CA LEU A 86 -22.13 -12.91 -20.62
C LEU A 86 -22.76 -11.53 -20.88
N PRO A 87 -23.43 -11.27 -22.03
CA PRO A 87 -24.10 -9.99 -22.28
C PRO A 87 -25.20 -9.64 -21.27
N ASN A 88 -25.70 -10.60 -20.48
CA ASN A 88 -26.76 -10.35 -19.50
C ASN A 88 -26.25 -9.55 -18.28
N PHE A 89 -24.95 -9.54 -18.04
CA PHE A 89 -24.36 -8.93 -16.85
C PHE A 89 -23.00 -8.25 -17.11
N TYR A 90 -22.46 -8.31 -18.33
CA TYR A 90 -21.27 -7.58 -18.73
C TYR A 90 -21.55 -6.72 -19.98
N HIS A 91 -20.91 -5.56 -20.05
CA HIS A 91 -21.20 -4.55 -21.08
C HIS A 91 -20.62 -4.90 -22.47
N CYS A 92 -19.75 -5.91 -22.57
CA CYS A 92 -19.13 -6.39 -23.81
C CYS A 92 -18.59 -5.28 -24.74
N ASN A 93 -17.99 -4.25 -24.14
CA ASN A 93 -17.47 -3.08 -24.84
C ASN A 93 -15.94 -3.07 -24.67
N PRO A 94 -15.15 -3.25 -25.75
CA PRO A 94 -13.71 -3.33 -25.66
C PRO A 94 -13.03 -2.13 -24.99
N ASN A 95 -13.49 -0.91 -25.26
CA ASN A 95 -12.90 0.31 -24.68
C ASN A 95 -13.11 0.38 -23.18
N ARG A 96 -14.32 0.04 -22.71
CA ARG A 96 -14.60 -0.01 -21.28
C ARG A 96 -13.87 -1.16 -20.59
N CYS A 97 -13.78 -2.32 -21.23
CA CYS A 97 -13.00 -3.45 -20.73
C CYS A 97 -11.52 -3.09 -20.60
N PHE A 98 -10.96 -2.31 -21.54
CA PHE A 98 -9.58 -1.85 -21.47
C PHE A 98 -9.34 -0.95 -20.25
N SER A 99 -10.24 -0.01 -19.95
CA SER A 99 -10.14 0.82 -18.74
C SER A 99 -10.17 -0.01 -17.47
N GLU A 100 -11.07 -1.00 -17.39
CA GLU A 100 -11.16 -1.95 -16.27
C GLU A 100 -9.87 -2.80 -16.15
N LEU A 101 -9.37 -3.33 -17.28
CA LEU A 101 -8.14 -4.10 -17.34
C LEU A 101 -6.92 -3.29 -16.89
N TYR A 102 -6.86 -2.02 -17.29
CA TYR A 102 -5.78 -1.12 -16.90
C TYR A 102 -5.73 -0.92 -15.38
N SER A 103 -6.89 -0.73 -14.73
CA SER A 103 -6.98 -0.67 -13.27
C SER A 103 -6.47 -1.95 -12.62
N TYR A 104 -6.85 -3.13 -13.11
CA TYR A 104 -6.40 -4.40 -12.56
C TYR A 104 -4.91 -4.66 -12.80
N PHE A 105 -4.41 -4.26 -13.97
CA PHE A 105 -2.99 -4.36 -14.28
C PHE A 105 -2.15 -3.53 -13.31
N LYS A 106 -2.58 -2.30 -12.99
CA LYS A 106 -1.93 -1.47 -11.97
C LYS A 106 -1.89 -2.15 -10.60
N ASP A 107 -3.01 -2.74 -10.19
CA ASP A 107 -3.09 -3.47 -8.92
C ASP A 107 -2.14 -4.68 -8.88
N TYR A 108 -2.08 -5.47 -9.95
CA TYR A 108 -1.15 -6.61 -10.03
C TYR A 108 0.32 -6.18 -10.10
N LEU A 109 0.64 -5.07 -10.77
CA LEU A 109 2.00 -4.52 -10.76
C LEU A 109 2.40 -4.10 -9.34
N LEU A 110 1.50 -3.42 -8.63
CA LEU A 110 1.71 -2.99 -7.26
C LEU A 110 1.92 -4.20 -6.34
N LEU A 111 1.05 -5.21 -6.44
CA LEU A 111 1.17 -6.44 -5.66
C LEU A 111 2.47 -7.19 -5.98
N THR A 112 2.85 -7.28 -7.26
CA THR A 112 4.11 -7.93 -7.68
C THR A 112 5.32 -7.24 -7.08
N ARG A 113 5.39 -5.90 -7.14
CA ARG A 113 6.43 -5.09 -6.48
C ARG A 113 6.52 -5.47 -5.01
N GLU A 114 5.40 -5.41 -4.31
CA GLU A 114 5.29 -5.67 -2.89
C GLU A 114 5.72 -7.09 -2.48
N TRP A 115 5.42 -8.11 -3.29
CA TRP A 115 5.90 -9.48 -3.09
C TRP A 115 7.42 -9.60 -3.24
N ILE A 116 7.99 -8.99 -4.29
CA ILE A 116 9.45 -9.01 -4.52
C ILE A 116 10.17 -8.26 -3.40
N TYR A 117 9.59 -7.17 -2.89
CA TYR A 117 10.19 -6.41 -1.79
C TYR A 117 10.23 -7.26 -0.52
N GLU A 118 9.16 -8.00 -0.22
CA GLU A 118 9.15 -8.92 0.92
C GLU A 118 10.08 -10.14 0.72
N GLU A 119 10.21 -10.66 -0.51
CA GLU A 119 11.19 -11.70 -0.87
C GLU A 119 12.62 -11.24 -0.51
N VAL A 120 13.04 -10.09 -1.07
CA VAL A 120 14.38 -9.52 -0.81
C VAL A 120 14.57 -9.20 0.67
N ARG A 121 13.55 -8.70 1.37
CA ARG A 121 13.62 -8.45 2.82
C ARG A 121 13.90 -9.74 3.58
N LYS A 122 13.14 -10.80 3.32
CA LYS A 122 13.31 -12.09 4.02
C LYS A 122 14.68 -12.70 3.79
N GLU A 123 15.22 -12.58 2.58
CA GLU A 123 16.50 -13.16 2.22
C GLU A 123 17.70 -12.35 2.72
N SER A 124 17.67 -11.02 2.55
CA SER A 124 18.83 -10.16 2.78
C SER A 124 18.73 -9.28 4.03
N PHE A 125 17.51 -8.95 4.48
CA PHE A 125 17.25 -8.02 5.58
C PHE A 125 16.18 -8.52 6.57
N PRO A 126 16.24 -9.80 7.02
CA PRO A 126 15.11 -10.45 7.72
C PRO A 126 14.72 -9.79 9.05
N HIS A 127 15.63 -8.98 9.60
CA HIS A 127 15.47 -8.27 10.86
C HIS A 127 14.71 -6.95 10.76
N LEU A 128 14.53 -6.40 9.55
CA LEU A 128 13.79 -5.16 9.30
C LEU A 128 12.26 -5.40 9.31
N PRO A 129 11.46 -4.39 9.70
CA PRO A 129 10.00 -4.43 9.60
C PRO A 129 9.50 -4.82 8.20
N SER A 130 8.43 -5.61 8.15
CA SER A 130 7.81 -6.01 6.87
C SER A 130 6.85 -4.95 6.35
N ARG A 131 6.90 -4.63 5.05
CA ARG A 131 5.86 -3.82 4.36
C ARG A 131 4.49 -4.47 4.38
N GLN A 132 4.42 -5.80 4.53
CA GLN A 132 3.17 -6.56 4.60
C GLN A 132 2.43 -6.42 5.93
N LYS A 133 3.14 -6.01 6.99
CA LYS A 133 2.63 -6.08 8.37
C LYS A 133 2.89 -4.82 9.19
N GLY A 134 3.83 -4.00 8.74
CA GLY A 134 4.26 -2.79 9.39
C GLY A 134 3.25 -1.65 9.26
N LEU A 135 3.50 -0.61 10.03
CA LEU A 135 2.77 0.65 10.02
C LEU A 135 3.67 1.73 9.42
N TRP A 136 3.16 2.47 8.45
CA TRP A 136 3.85 3.66 7.94
C TRP A 136 3.74 4.79 8.93
N VAL A 137 4.87 5.35 9.32
CA VAL A 137 4.94 6.46 10.28
C VAL A 137 5.83 7.57 9.73
N ILE A 138 5.69 8.77 10.27
CA ILE A 138 6.40 9.97 9.85
C ILE A 138 7.22 10.45 11.05
N PRO A 139 8.56 10.50 10.95
CA PRO A 139 9.42 10.99 12.03
C PRO A 139 9.12 12.45 12.38
N ILE A 140 9.17 12.78 13.67
CA ILE A 140 9.13 14.18 14.12
C ILE A 140 10.54 14.76 13.98
N ASN A 141 10.70 15.61 12.97
CA ASN A 141 11.95 16.32 12.66
C ASN A 141 11.63 17.69 12.02
N GLU A 142 12.66 18.42 11.60
CA GLU A 142 12.53 19.74 10.97
C GLU A 142 11.67 19.75 9.68
N SER A 143 11.52 18.61 9.02
CA SER A 143 10.72 18.45 7.79
C SER A 143 9.32 17.90 8.04
N LEU A 144 8.87 17.78 9.30
CA LEU A 144 7.58 17.15 9.66
C LEU A 144 6.40 17.76 8.89
N LYS A 145 6.29 19.09 8.86
CA LYS A 145 5.19 19.78 8.16
C LYS A 145 5.17 19.44 6.67
N ALA A 146 6.34 19.53 6.02
CA ALA A 146 6.48 19.21 4.60
C ALA A 146 6.14 17.73 4.33
N SER A 147 6.58 16.83 5.21
CA SER A 147 6.32 15.39 5.12
C SER A 147 4.83 15.08 5.23
N LEU A 148 4.14 15.67 6.21
CA LEU A 148 2.71 15.45 6.39
C LEU A 148 1.90 15.99 5.21
N THR A 149 2.22 17.19 4.71
CA THR A 149 1.60 17.75 3.50
C THR A 149 1.85 16.87 2.27
N PHE A 150 3.08 16.37 2.11
CA PHE A 150 3.43 15.49 1.00
C PHE A 150 2.60 14.20 1.04
N TRP A 151 2.59 13.51 2.17
CA TRP A 151 1.90 12.23 2.31
C TRP A 151 0.38 12.38 2.30
N GLU A 152 -0.17 13.44 2.89
CA GLU A 152 -1.61 13.75 2.80
C GLU A 152 -2.05 13.86 1.34
N LYS A 153 -1.35 14.66 0.53
CA LYS A 153 -1.67 14.84 -0.89
C LYS A 153 -1.62 13.54 -1.70
N ASN A 154 -0.69 12.64 -1.37
CA ASN A 154 -0.51 11.39 -2.12
C ASN A 154 -1.42 10.25 -1.65
N LEU A 155 -1.90 10.29 -0.40
CA LEU A 155 -2.73 9.24 0.19
C LEU A 155 -4.24 9.58 0.16
N VAL A 156 -4.58 10.87 0.21
CA VAL A 156 -5.94 11.36 0.45
C VAL A 156 -6.55 11.90 -0.85
N SER A 157 -7.24 11.03 -1.58
CA SER A 157 -8.05 11.42 -2.74
C SER A 157 -9.51 11.68 -2.35
N ASN A 158 -9.75 12.69 -1.49
CA ASN A 158 -11.04 13.14 -0.95
C ASN A 158 -11.62 12.33 0.23
N GLU A 159 -10.78 11.83 1.13
CA GLU A 159 -11.22 11.07 2.32
C GLU A 159 -10.93 11.85 3.62
N ASN A 160 -11.72 11.62 4.67
CA ASN A 160 -11.54 12.24 5.99
C ASN A 160 -10.34 11.61 6.72
N ALA A 161 -9.13 11.92 6.26
CA ALA A 161 -7.91 11.45 6.89
C ALA A 161 -7.76 12.05 8.30
N LYS A 162 -7.28 11.23 9.24
CA LYS A 162 -6.92 11.66 10.59
C LYS A 162 -5.42 11.58 10.77
N PHE A 163 -4.85 12.50 11.53
CA PHE A 163 -3.44 12.49 11.87
C PHE A 163 -3.28 12.00 13.30
N LEU A 164 -2.59 10.88 13.47
CA LEU A 164 -2.36 10.30 14.78
C LEU A 164 -0.95 10.65 15.24
N LYS A 165 -0.81 11.22 16.44
CA LYS A 165 0.49 11.30 17.12
C LYS A 165 0.67 10.04 17.96
N LEU A 166 1.69 9.26 17.65
CA LEU A 166 1.95 7.96 18.23
C LEU A 166 3.21 7.99 19.10
N LYS A 167 3.18 7.25 20.20
CA LYS A 167 4.36 6.87 20.99
C LYS A 167 4.73 5.42 20.65
N LEU A 168 5.94 5.20 20.18
CA LEU A 168 6.37 3.96 19.55
C LEU A 168 7.53 3.30 20.31
N THR A 169 7.41 1.99 20.52
CA THR A 169 8.48 1.12 21.05
C THR A 169 8.62 -0.11 20.17
N GLY A 170 9.75 -0.26 19.47
CA GLY A 170 9.93 -1.31 18.46
C GLY A 170 11.07 -1.03 17.48
N LYS A 171 10.94 -1.59 16.28
CA LYS A 171 11.92 -1.48 15.18
C LYS A 171 11.42 -0.49 14.13
N LEU A 172 12.37 0.23 13.54
CA LEU A 172 12.11 1.09 12.39
C LEU A 172 12.97 0.69 11.19
N HIS A 173 12.44 0.99 10.01
CA HIS A 173 13.20 1.07 8.77
C HIS A 173 12.92 2.42 8.11
N LEU A 174 13.97 3.22 7.90
CA LEU A 174 13.89 4.49 7.16
C LEU A 174 14.46 4.32 5.75
N THR A 175 13.73 4.82 4.77
CA THR A 175 14.12 4.82 3.37
C THR A 175 13.41 5.94 2.62
N SER A 176 13.53 5.98 1.30
CA SER A 176 12.89 6.99 0.46
C SER A 176 11.89 6.33 -0.49
N GLU A 177 10.77 7.03 -0.74
CA GLU A 177 9.79 6.60 -1.73
C GLU A 177 10.37 6.48 -3.14
N GLU A 178 11.50 7.13 -3.45
CA GLU A 178 12.10 7.12 -4.79
C GLU A 178 12.47 5.70 -5.25
N PHE A 179 12.65 4.79 -4.29
CA PHE A 179 12.88 3.38 -4.54
C PHE A 179 11.57 2.58 -4.65
N LEU A 180 10.39 3.17 -4.72
CA LEU A 180 9.11 2.48 -4.89
C LEU A 180 8.58 2.60 -6.33
N LEU A 181 9.36 2.12 -7.28
CA LEU A 181 8.96 2.10 -8.69
C LEU A 181 7.78 1.14 -8.90
N SER A 182 6.76 1.60 -9.63
CA SER A 182 5.56 0.82 -9.97
C SER A 182 5.39 0.63 -11.49
N ASP A 183 6.50 0.73 -12.21
CA ASP A 183 6.55 0.62 -13.66
C ASP A 183 6.57 -0.85 -14.11
N SER A 184 6.42 -1.07 -15.42
CA SER A 184 6.52 -2.40 -16.06
C SER A 184 7.99 -2.87 -16.16
N LEU A 185 8.66 -2.94 -15.02
CA LEU A 185 10.05 -3.39 -14.89
C LEU A 185 10.17 -4.91 -14.93
N SER A 186 11.36 -5.40 -15.25
CA SER A 186 11.68 -6.81 -15.08
C SER A 186 11.74 -7.19 -13.60
N LEU A 187 11.55 -8.47 -13.28
CA LEU A 187 11.68 -8.97 -11.90
C LEU A 187 13.07 -8.71 -11.32
N ASP A 188 14.12 -8.75 -12.15
CA ASP A 188 15.48 -8.44 -11.72
C ASP A 188 15.63 -6.95 -11.36
N GLN A 189 15.07 -6.04 -12.16
CA GLN A 189 15.03 -4.62 -11.83
C GLN A 189 14.23 -4.32 -10.55
N PHE A 190 13.14 -5.05 -10.31
CA PHE A 190 12.43 -4.98 -9.03
C PHE A 190 13.30 -5.44 -7.87
N ARG A 191 14.04 -6.54 -7.99
CA ARG A 191 14.97 -7.01 -6.95
C ARG A 191 16.07 -6.01 -6.66
N GLN A 192 16.67 -5.41 -7.70
CA GLN A 192 17.70 -4.39 -7.54
C GLN A 192 17.15 -3.16 -6.80
N THR A 193 15.94 -2.71 -7.14
CA THR A 193 15.30 -1.56 -6.48
C THR A 193 14.89 -1.91 -5.05
N ALA A 194 14.34 -3.10 -4.81
CA ALA A 194 14.03 -3.61 -3.48
C ALA A 194 15.26 -3.69 -2.58
N PHE A 195 16.41 -4.13 -3.11
CA PHE A 195 17.65 -4.17 -2.34
C PHE A 195 18.09 -2.76 -1.91
N LYS A 196 18.02 -1.77 -2.81
CA LYS A 196 18.31 -0.36 -2.48
C LYS A 196 17.33 0.19 -1.45
N TYR A 197 16.05 -0.13 -1.60
CA TYR A 197 15.00 0.25 -0.68
C TYR A 197 15.29 -0.23 0.75
N TRP A 198 15.68 -1.50 0.91
CA TRP A 198 15.98 -2.10 2.22
C TRP A 198 17.35 -1.75 2.77
N LEU A 199 18.29 -1.33 1.92
CA LEU A 199 19.56 -0.75 2.39
C LEU A 199 19.34 0.53 3.19
N GLY A 200 18.21 1.22 2.95
CA GLY A 200 17.78 2.42 3.67
C GLY A 200 18.42 3.70 3.14
N CYS A 201 18.08 4.82 3.76
CA CYS A 201 18.60 6.13 3.40
C CYS A 201 19.00 6.94 4.64
N ASN A 202 20.32 7.18 4.82
CA ASN A 202 20.82 7.99 5.92
C ASN A 202 20.78 9.50 5.63
N ASN A 203 20.86 9.88 4.34
CA ASN A 203 20.87 11.27 3.88
C ASN A 203 19.92 11.41 2.68
N PRO A 204 18.60 11.51 2.92
CA PRO A 204 17.63 11.64 1.83
C PRO A 204 17.85 12.94 1.07
N LYS A 205 17.73 12.86 -0.27
CA LYS A 205 17.71 14.05 -1.12
C LYS A 205 16.47 14.90 -0.87
N ASN A 206 15.35 14.24 -0.63
CA ASN A 206 14.05 14.83 -0.35
C ASN A 206 13.56 14.34 1.03
N PRO A 207 13.93 15.01 2.13
CA PRO A 207 13.58 14.59 3.49
C PRO A 207 12.07 14.44 3.73
N GLU A 208 11.26 15.23 3.04
CA GLU A 208 9.79 15.19 3.11
C GLU A 208 9.17 13.92 2.48
N GLN A 209 9.94 13.22 1.65
CA GLN A 209 9.57 11.97 0.98
C GLN A 209 10.14 10.73 1.67
N LEU A 210 10.68 10.91 2.89
CA LEU A 210 11.10 9.78 3.70
C LEU A 210 9.90 8.88 3.99
N GLU A 211 10.11 7.60 3.73
CA GLU A 211 9.18 6.55 4.12
C GLU A 211 9.78 5.82 5.33
N CYS A 212 8.98 5.69 6.40
CA CYS A 212 9.40 5.01 7.61
C CYS A 212 8.38 3.92 7.99
N ILE A 213 8.87 2.68 8.14
CA ILE A 213 8.04 1.53 8.50
C ILE A 213 8.36 1.12 9.92
N PHE A 214 7.31 0.93 10.71
CA PHE A 214 7.38 0.53 12.11
C PHE A 214 6.81 -0.88 12.35
N GLU A 215 7.45 -1.60 13.27
CA GLU A 215 6.98 -2.85 13.87
C GLU A 215 7.19 -2.79 15.39
N GLY A 216 6.16 -3.09 16.19
CA GLY A 216 6.22 -3.02 17.65
C GLY A 216 4.95 -2.45 18.29
N PHE A 217 5.07 -1.91 19.50
CA PHE A 217 3.95 -1.29 20.21
C PHE A 217 3.77 0.18 19.80
N ALA A 218 2.58 0.52 19.34
CA ALA A 218 2.17 1.87 19.00
C ALA A 218 1.00 2.31 19.89
N SER A 219 1.20 3.41 20.63
CA SER A 219 0.20 4.02 21.51
C SER A 219 -0.24 5.37 20.97
N VAL A 220 -1.55 5.60 20.83
CA VAL A 220 -2.09 6.88 20.36
C VAL A 220 -2.07 7.90 21.49
N THR A 221 -1.34 8.98 21.30
CA THR A 221 -1.28 10.09 22.26
C THR A 221 -2.22 11.23 21.90
N HIS A 222 -2.41 11.48 20.60
CA HIS A 222 -3.29 12.53 20.10
C HIS A 222 -3.88 12.12 18.74
N ILE A 223 -5.04 12.67 18.42
CA ILE A 223 -5.73 12.53 17.13
C ILE A 223 -6.10 13.94 16.68
N TYR A 224 -5.74 14.29 15.44
CA TYR A 224 -6.11 15.54 14.80
C TYR A 224 -6.97 15.24 13.58
N ASP A 225 -8.03 16.04 13.39
CA ASP A 225 -8.96 15.88 12.27
C ASP A 225 -8.44 16.58 11.01
N SER A 226 -7.46 17.48 11.14
CA SER A 226 -6.79 18.11 9.99
C SER A 226 -5.34 18.54 10.28
N LEU A 227 -4.59 18.85 9.23
CA LEU A 227 -3.21 19.29 9.33
C LEU A 227 -3.08 20.66 10.03
N GLU A 228 -4.09 21.51 9.91
CA GLU A 228 -4.14 22.85 10.52
C GLU A 228 -4.21 22.81 12.05
N GLU A 229 -4.66 21.70 12.65
CA GLU A 229 -4.75 21.52 14.09
C GLU A 229 -3.38 21.15 14.74
N ILE A 230 -2.38 20.83 13.92
CA ILE A 230 -1.05 20.41 14.39
C ILE A 230 -0.16 21.63 14.61
N ASN A 231 0.32 21.80 15.85
CA ASN A 231 1.38 22.75 16.18
C ASN A 231 2.74 22.13 15.86
N PHE A 232 3.45 22.74 14.91
CA PHE A 232 4.78 22.32 14.43
C PHE A 232 5.92 22.95 15.23
#